data_AF-A0A127SPF8-F1
#
_entry.id   AF-A0A127SPF8-F1
#
_cell.length_a   1.000
_cell.length_b   1.000
_cell.length_c   1.000
_cell.angle_alpha   90.00
_cell.angle_beta   90.00
_cell.angle_gamma   90.00
#
_symmetry.space_group_name_H-M   'P 1'
#
loop_
_entity.id
_entity.type
_entity.pdbx_description
1 polymer ?
#
loop_
_entity_poly.entity_id
_entity_poly.type
_entity_poly.pdbx_seq_one_letter_code
_entity_poly.pdbx_strand_id
1 'polypeptide(L)'
;KYLNIIDKPAVDGCDIITTIDVDMQDIAEKALVDQLKNLEAVFGVAIVMDVATGEVKANVNMTRAGDGNYYEMRNIAVSNLMEPGSTFKTASIMVALEDKFITPDYMVDTGNGVVNMHGSNMKDWNWYKGGYGKIDVTRIMEVSSNVGVSSIIDKFYGDNPQKFIDGLKRMSIDKPLNLGFVGEASPRILGPKERYFAKTSLPWMSIGYETMIPPIYMLNFYNAIANNGVMVKPKFVKAIAKDGEIIQEFPTEIVNPKICSDTTLTMIQGILRKVVSQGLAKPAGSKQFSVSGKTGTAQVSQGKAGYKAGGVSYLVSFCGYFPSEAPKYSCMVSIQIPHGPASGGLQAGSVF
;
A
#
# COMPACT_ATOMS: atom_id res chain seq x y z
N LYS A 1 25.93 -61.22 7.45
CA LYS A 1 25.12 -60.16 6.78
C LYS A 1 25.82 -58.84 7.05
N TYR A 2 26.57 -58.32 6.08
CA TYR A 2 27.20 -57.02 6.19
C TYR A 2 26.11 -55.95 6.09
N LEU A 3 25.99 -55.11 7.12
CA LEU A 3 25.24 -53.86 7.02
C LEU A 3 26.00 -52.98 6.04
N ASN A 4 25.42 -52.73 4.86
CA ASN A 4 25.88 -51.65 3.98
C ASN A 4 25.55 -50.33 4.68
N ILE A 5 26.42 -49.90 5.59
CA ILE A 5 26.39 -48.53 6.11
C ILE A 5 26.99 -47.69 4.98
N ILE A 6 26.14 -46.92 4.31
CA ILE A 6 26.60 -45.90 3.36
C ILE A 6 27.19 -44.78 4.19
N ASP A 7 28.52 -44.77 4.34
CA ASP A 7 29.28 -43.68 4.94
C ASP A 7 29.50 -42.60 3.86
N LYS A 8 28.57 -41.65 3.78
CA LYS A 8 28.67 -40.49 2.89
C LYS A 8 28.80 -39.23 3.76
N PRO A 9 29.84 -38.40 3.57
CA PRO A 9 29.97 -37.17 4.32
C PRO A 9 28.76 -36.25 4.08
N ALA A 10 28.37 -35.53 5.13
CA ALA A 10 27.37 -34.47 5.00
C ALA A 10 27.85 -33.45 3.96
N VAL A 11 26.91 -32.93 3.18
CA VAL A 11 27.17 -31.84 2.23
C VAL A 11 26.48 -30.61 2.81
N ASP A 12 27.26 -29.58 3.05
CA ASP A 12 26.73 -28.32 3.57
C ASP A 12 25.73 -27.70 2.61
N GLY A 13 24.79 -26.95 3.19
CA GLY A 13 23.81 -26.16 2.46
C GLY A 13 24.47 -25.03 1.68
N CYS A 14 23.68 -24.35 0.84
CA CYS A 14 24.11 -23.11 0.21
C CYS A 14 23.79 -21.92 1.11
N ASP A 15 24.60 -20.87 1.03
CA ASP A 15 24.35 -19.59 1.66
C ASP A 15 23.34 -18.78 0.84
N ILE A 16 22.40 -18.13 1.52
CA ILE A 16 21.44 -17.22 0.92
C ILE A 16 21.87 -15.79 1.23
N ILE A 17 22.31 -15.07 0.21
CA ILE A 17 22.65 -13.65 0.32
C ILE A 17 21.36 -12.87 0.09
N THR A 18 20.82 -12.29 1.17
CA THR A 18 19.58 -11.51 1.08
C THR A 18 19.83 -10.12 0.50
N THR A 19 18.75 -9.42 0.18
CA THR A 19 18.79 -8.00 -0.20
C THR A 19 18.69 -7.05 1.00
N ILE A 20 18.44 -7.60 2.19
CA ILE A 20 18.25 -6.85 3.43
C ILE A 20 19.53 -6.11 3.79
N ASP A 21 19.37 -4.85 4.11
CA ASP A 21 20.41 -4.01 4.69
C ASP A 21 20.18 -3.98 6.19
N VAL A 22 21.16 -4.47 6.96
CA VAL A 22 21.02 -4.66 8.42
C VAL A 22 20.79 -3.32 9.13
N ASP A 23 21.49 -2.25 8.70
CA ASP A 23 21.34 -0.94 9.32
C ASP A 23 19.93 -0.37 9.05
N MET A 24 19.42 -0.52 7.82
CA MET A 24 18.06 -0.10 7.49
C MET A 24 17.00 -0.93 8.20
N GLN A 25 17.22 -2.25 8.33
CA GLN A 25 16.33 -3.15 9.06
C GLN A 25 16.25 -2.73 10.53
N ASP A 26 17.38 -2.50 11.20
CA ASP A 26 17.44 -2.11 12.60
C ASP A 26 16.76 -0.76 12.86
N ILE A 27 16.99 0.23 11.99
CA ILE A 27 16.35 1.55 12.10
C ILE A 27 14.83 1.44 11.90
N ALA A 28 14.40 0.71 10.87
CA ALA A 28 12.97 0.51 10.57
C ALA A 28 12.27 -0.25 11.70
N GLU A 29 12.93 -1.28 12.25
CA GLU A 29 12.40 -2.07 13.35
C GLU A 29 12.22 -1.22 14.60
N LYS A 30 13.28 -0.48 14.99
CA LYS A 30 13.22 0.38 16.16
C LYS A 30 12.12 1.43 16.03
N ALA A 31 12.06 2.12 14.89
CA ALA A 31 11.05 3.16 14.64
C ALA A 31 9.62 2.60 14.71
N LEU A 32 9.40 1.42 14.11
CA LEU A 32 8.10 0.77 14.14
C LEU A 32 7.74 0.32 15.56
N VAL A 33 8.61 -0.42 16.24
CA VAL A 33 8.34 -0.98 17.57
C VAL A 33 8.07 0.12 18.61
N ASP A 34 8.84 1.21 18.59
CA ASP A 34 8.61 2.35 19.47
C ASP A 34 7.21 2.92 19.27
N GLN A 35 6.78 3.08 18.01
CA GLN A 35 5.46 3.58 17.69
C GLN A 35 4.34 2.58 18.03
N LEU A 36 4.56 1.28 17.82
CA LEU A 36 3.59 0.25 18.19
C LEU A 36 3.32 0.25 19.69
N LYS A 37 4.36 0.37 20.51
CA LYS A 37 4.24 0.50 21.97
C LYS A 37 3.46 1.75 22.37
N ASN A 38 3.76 2.90 21.76
CA ASN A 38 3.05 4.16 22.02
C ASN A 38 1.55 4.09 21.71
N LEU A 39 1.17 3.29 20.72
CA LEU A 39 -0.21 3.16 20.24
C LEU A 39 -0.94 1.93 20.81
N GLU A 40 -0.24 1.11 21.61
CA GLU A 40 -0.70 -0.23 22.00
C GLU A 40 -1.25 -1.04 20.81
N ALA A 41 -0.59 -0.91 19.66
CA ALA A 41 -1.06 -1.43 18.39
C ALA A 41 -1.11 -2.98 18.38
N VAL A 42 -2.01 -3.55 17.59
CA VAL A 42 -2.16 -5.01 17.46
C VAL A 42 -1.00 -5.60 16.68
N PHE A 43 -0.64 -4.97 15.56
CA PHE A 43 0.57 -5.28 14.80
C PHE A 43 0.99 -4.06 13.95
N GLY A 44 2.20 -4.14 13.41
CA GLY A 44 2.73 -3.20 12.43
C GLY A 44 3.58 -3.88 11.37
N VAL A 45 3.70 -3.20 10.23
CA VAL A 45 4.56 -3.57 9.11
C VAL A 45 5.30 -2.32 8.65
N ALA A 46 6.60 -2.46 8.38
CA ALA A 46 7.41 -1.46 7.69
C ALA A 46 8.26 -2.15 6.63
N ILE A 47 8.16 -1.70 5.38
CA ILE A 47 8.89 -2.28 4.25
C ILE A 47 9.61 -1.16 3.52
N VAL A 48 10.92 -1.32 3.29
CA VAL A 48 11.74 -0.39 2.50
C VAL A 48 12.24 -1.13 1.26
N MET A 49 12.02 -0.55 0.10
CA MET A 49 12.35 -1.14 -1.20
C MET A 49 13.12 -0.13 -2.04
N ASP A 50 14.24 -0.55 -2.61
CA ASP A 50 15.00 0.21 -3.59
C ASP A 50 14.17 0.44 -4.86
N VAL A 51 14.15 1.67 -5.37
CA VAL A 51 13.28 2.07 -6.48
C VAL A 51 13.67 1.41 -7.79
N ALA A 52 14.96 1.34 -8.11
CA ALA A 52 15.41 0.91 -9.42
C ALA A 52 15.45 -0.62 -9.54
N THR A 53 15.80 -1.31 -8.46
CA THR A 53 16.09 -2.75 -8.46
C THR A 53 14.97 -3.60 -7.86
N GLY A 54 14.09 -2.99 -7.07
CA GLY A 54 13.10 -3.71 -6.29
C GLY A 54 13.66 -4.53 -5.14
N GLU A 55 14.95 -4.37 -4.82
CA GLU A 55 15.56 -4.99 -3.66
C GLU A 55 14.89 -4.49 -2.37
N VAL A 56 14.36 -5.42 -1.58
CA VAL A 56 13.80 -5.11 -0.27
C VAL A 56 14.95 -4.98 0.72
N LYS A 57 15.13 -3.77 1.23
CA LYS A 57 16.20 -3.39 2.16
C LYS A 57 15.82 -3.59 3.61
N ALA A 58 14.53 -3.45 3.93
CA ALA A 58 13.99 -3.79 5.25
C ALA A 58 12.58 -4.38 5.10
N ASN A 59 12.25 -5.37 5.92
CA ASN A 59 10.93 -6.00 5.98
C ASN A 59 10.59 -6.39 7.42
N VAL A 60 10.07 -5.42 8.18
CA VAL A 60 9.76 -5.55 9.61
C VAL A 60 8.30 -5.95 9.79
N ASN A 61 8.02 -6.98 10.59
CA ASN A 61 6.66 -7.46 10.83
C ASN A 61 6.42 -7.79 12.31
N MET A 62 5.83 -6.86 13.06
CA MET A 62 5.75 -6.97 14.52
C MET A 62 4.30 -7.14 15.00
N THR A 63 4.05 -8.14 15.84
CA THR A 63 2.73 -8.42 16.43
C THR A 63 2.80 -8.39 17.95
N ARG A 64 1.80 -7.78 18.60
CA ARG A 64 1.71 -7.72 20.07
C ARG A 64 1.34 -9.09 20.63
N ALA A 65 2.14 -9.60 21.55
CA ALA A 65 1.86 -10.82 22.32
C ALA A 65 1.04 -10.51 23.59
N GLY A 66 0.60 -11.57 24.27
CA GLY A 66 -0.19 -11.48 25.50
C GLY A 66 0.55 -10.86 26.69
N ASP A 67 1.89 -10.84 26.65
CA ASP A 67 2.74 -10.18 27.64
C ASP A 67 2.91 -8.66 27.38
N GLY A 68 2.33 -8.15 26.28
CA GLY A 68 2.42 -6.76 25.87
C GLY A 68 3.65 -6.41 25.02
N ASN A 69 4.58 -7.36 24.81
CA ASN A 69 5.74 -7.17 23.95
C ASN A 69 5.42 -7.44 22.48
N TYR A 70 6.33 -7.05 21.59
CA TYR A 70 6.19 -7.21 20.14
C TYR A 70 7.20 -8.22 19.61
N TYR A 71 6.72 -9.13 18.77
CA TYR A 71 7.53 -10.20 18.18
C TYR A 71 7.22 -10.38 16.69
N GLU A 72 8.22 -10.85 15.96
CA GLU A 72 8.02 -11.34 14.60
C GLU A 72 7.38 -12.73 14.62
N MET A 73 6.07 -12.77 14.40
CA MET A 73 5.30 -14.03 14.39
C MET A 73 4.98 -14.51 12.97
N ARG A 74 4.85 -13.57 12.04
CA ARG A 74 4.43 -13.82 10.66
C ARG A 74 4.90 -12.69 9.76
N ASN A 75 5.27 -13.01 8.52
CA ASN A 75 5.53 -12.01 7.50
C ASN A 75 4.22 -11.41 6.96
N ILE A 76 3.61 -10.49 7.73
CA ILE A 76 2.32 -9.84 7.42
C ILE A 76 2.40 -9.08 6.09
N ALA A 77 3.55 -8.48 5.77
CA ALA A 77 3.80 -7.74 4.54
C ALA A 77 3.42 -8.51 3.26
N VAL A 78 3.69 -9.82 3.23
CA VAL A 78 3.44 -10.67 2.04
C VAL A 78 2.24 -11.60 2.19
N SER A 79 1.84 -11.91 3.42
CA SER A 79 0.90 -13.01 3.68
C SER A 79 -0.50 -12.57 4.15
N ASN A 80 -0.69 -11.31 4.56
CA ASN A 80 -1.99 -10.83 5.02
C ASN A 80 -2.72 -10.04 3.93
N LEU A 81 -4.00 -10.37 3.75
CA LEU A 81 -4.92 -9.58 2.96
C LEU A 81 -5.56 -8.51 3.84
N MET A 82 -5.46 -7.25 3.39
CA MET A 82 -5.93 -6.09 4.14
C MET A 82 -6.63 -5.13 3.21
N GLU A 83 -7.60 -4.38 3.72
CA GLU A 83 -8.17 -3.25 2.99
C GLU A 83 -7.13 -2.12 2.97
N PRO A 84 -6.60 -1.72 1.79
CA PRO A 84 -5.58 -0.68 1.70
C PRO A 84 -6.11 0.70 2.13
N GLY A 85 -7.43 0.91 2.07
CA GLY A 85 -8.06 2.18 2.34
C GLY A 85 -7.52 3.29 1.42
N SER A 86 -7.35 4.49 1.95
CA SER A 86 -7.04 5.67 1.14
C SER A 86 -5.70 5.65 0.39
N THR A 87 -4.79 4.70 0.63
CA THR A 87 -3.60 4.51 -0.24
C THR A 87 -3.99 4.02 -1.63
N PHE A 88 -5.15 3.36 -1.78
CA PHE A 88 -5.70 2.87 -3.04
C PHE A 88 -6.28 3.96 -3.94
N LYS A 89 -6.61 5.14 -3.37
CA LYS A 89 -7.13 6.28 -4.13
C LYS A 89 -6.20 6.73 -5.26
N THR A 90 -4.90 6.55 -5.06
CA THR A 90 -3.87 6.85 -6.08
C THR A 90 -4.11 6.01 -7.34
N ALA A 91 -4.33 4.70 -7.19
CA ALA A 91 -4.67 3.84 -8.32
C ALA A 91 -5.99 4.27 -8.97
N SER A 92 -7.01 4.57 -8.17
CA SER A 92 -8.31 4.98 -8.69
C SER A 92 -8.23 6.27 -9.52
N ILE A 93 -7.55 7.30 -9.02
CA ILE A 93 -7.36 8.56 -9.73
C ILE A 93 -6.46 8.37 -10.96
N MET A 94 -5.43 7.53 -10.89
CA MET A 94 -4.61 7.21 -12.06
C MET A 94 -5.42 6.57 -13.19
N VAL A 95 -6.38 5.68 -12.90
CA VAL A 95 -7.28 5.11 -13.92
C VAL A 95 -8.06 6.21 -14.65
N ALA A 96 -8.65 7.15 -13.90
CA ALA A 96 -9.44 8.23 -14.47
C ALA A 96 -8.59 9.27 -15.23
N LEU A 97 -7.37 9.53 -14.78
CA LEU A 97 -6.39 10.37 -15.49
C LEU A 97 -5.95 9.71 -16.81
N GLU A 98 -5.61 8.41 -16.77
CA GLU A 98 -5.13 7.66 -17.94
C GLU A 98 -6.21 7.52 -19.01
N ASP A 99 -7.47 7.31 -18.61
CA ASP A 99 -8.62 7.31 -19.51
C ASP A 99 -9.02 8.72 -19.98
N LYS A 100 -8.30 9.77 -19.55
CA LYS A 100 -8.48 11.18 -19.90
C LYS A 100 -9.84 11.77 -19.51
N PHE A 101 -10.48 11.19 -18.50
CA PHE A 101 -11.77 11.67 -17.99
C PHE A 101 -11.62 12.87 -17.07
N ILE A 102 -10.47 13.02 -16.42
CA ILE A 102 -10.16 14.10 -15.50
C ILE A 102 -8.75 14.63 -15.75
N THR A 103 -8.49 15.81 -15.20
CA THR A 103 -7.18 16.44 -15.04
C THR A 103 -6.99 16.81 -13.55
N PRO A 104 -5.77 17.16 -13.08
CA PRO A 104 -5.54 17.53 -11.69
C PRO A 104 -6.38 18.71 -11.17
N ASP A 105 -6.89 19.56 -12.06
CA ASP A 105 -7.74 20.73 -11.83
C ASP A 105 -9.25 20.45 -12.05
N TYR A 106 -9.63 19.21 -12.39
CA TYR A 106 -11.03 18.83 -12.55
C TYR A 106 -11.79 19.03 -11.23
N MET A 107 -12.83 19.86 -11.27
CA MET A 107 -13.59 20.21 -10.08
C MET A 107 -14.70 19.20 -9.76
N VAL A 108 -14.80 18.81 -8.50
CA VAL A 108 -15.89 17.99 -7.96
C VAL A 108 -16.56 18.76 -6.82
N ASP A 109 -17.90 18.79 -6.83
CA ASP A 109 -18.66 19.26 -5.68
C ASP A 109 -18.84 18.11 -4.68
N THR A 110 -18.14 18.19 -3.55
CA THR A 110 -18.25 17.22 -2.46
C THR A 110 -19.37 17.55 -1.48
N GLY A 111 -20.13 18.62 -1.73
CA GLY A 111 -21.19 19.12 -0.87
C GLY A 111 -20.68 19.39 0.55
N ASN A 112 -21.47 18.97 1.53
CA ASN A 112 -21.10 19.03 2.94
C ASN A 112 -20.23 17.84 3.42
N GLY A 113 -19.60 17.11 2.48
CA GLY A 113 -18.79 15.93 2.78
C GLY A 113 -19.61 14.65 2.99
N VAL A 114 -20.90 14.64 2.64
CA VAL A 114 -21.75 13.44 2.63
C VAL A 114 -22.53 13.37 1.33
N VAL A 115 -22.43 12.23 0.63
CA VAL A 115 -23.21 11.96 -0.60
C VAL A 115 -23.83 10.58 -0.50
N ASN A 116 -25.12 10.46 -0.85
CA ASN A 116 -25.76 9.17 -0.97
C ASN A 116 -25.33 8.52 -2.29
N MET A 117 -24.69 7.36 -2.20
CA MET A 117 -24.22 6.56 -3.32
C MET A 117 -24.94 5.22 -3.26
N HIS A 118 -25.96 5.07 -4.12
CA HIS A 118 -26.75 3.85 -4.26
C HIS A 118 -27.38 3.34 -2.96
N GLY A 119 -27.92 4.26 -2.14
CA GLY A 119 -28.61 3.93 -0.89
C GLY A 119 -27.72 3.90 0.35
N SER A 120 -26.40 4.08 0.21
CA SER A 120 -25.46 4.18 1.33
C SER A 120 -24.77 5.55 1.35
N ASN A 121 -24.53 6.10 2.54
CA ASN A 121 -23.92 7.43 2.68
C ASN A 121 -22.38 7.31 2.67
N MET A 122 -21.76 7.79 1.60
CA MET A 122 -20.32 8.04 1.53
C MET A 122 -19.99 9.31 2.32
N LYS A 123 -18.93 9.26 3.14
CA LYS A 123 -18.56 10.37 4.02
C LYS A 123 -17.08 10.69 3.95
N ASP A 124 -16.76 11.97 3.86
CA ASP A 124 -15.42 12.48 4.15
C ASP A 124 -15.14 12.49 5.64
N TRP A 125 -13.89 12.34 6.06
CA TRP A 125 -13.55 12.30 7.48
C TRP A 125 -13.95 13.58 8.24
N ASN A 126 -14.08 14.72 7.55
CA ASN A 126 -14.49 16.02 8.10
C ASN A 126 -15.97 16.37 7.84
N TRP A 127 -16.81 15.42 7.44
CA TRP A 127 -18.22 15.66 7.09
C TRP A 127 -19.01 16.41 8.19
N TYR A 128 -18.72 16.13 9.46
CA TYR A 128 -19.35 16.78 10.62
C TYR A 128 -18.92 18.25 10.81
N LYS A 129 -17.92 18.72 10.04
CA LYS A 129 -17.46 20.12 9.99
C LYS A 129 -17.91 20.85 8.72
N GLY A 130 -18.77 20.24 7.90
CA GLY A 130 -19.29 20.84 6.66
C GLY A 130 -18.55 20.44 5.38
N GLY A 131 -17.65 19.46 5.43
CA GLY A 131 -16.96 18.93 4.24
C GLY A 131 -15.99 19.93 3.60
N TYR A 132 -15.79 19.79 2.28
CA TYR A 132 -14.85 20.64 1.52
C TYR A 132 -15.53 21.49 0.44
N GLY A 133 -16.82 21.28 0.16
CA GLY A 133 -17.51 21.92 -0.96
C GLY A 133 -16.89 21.54 -2.30
N LYS A 134 -16.71 22.52 -3.18
CA LYS A 134 -16.15 22.31 -4.51
C LYS A 134 -14.61 22.34 -4.47
N ILE A 135 -13.97 21.22 -4.77
CA ILE A 135 -12.51 21.06 -4.77
C ILE A 135 -12.03 20.34 -6.03
N ASP A 136 -10.78 20.59 -6.44
CA ASP A 136 -10.16 19.91 -7.57
C ASP A 136 -9.58 18.53 -7.18
N VAL A 137 -9.17 17.74 -8.18
CA VAL A 137 -8.56 16.41 -7.99
C VAL A 137 -7.31 16.47 -7.11
N THR A 138 -6.49 17.50 -7.27
CA THR A 138 -5.30 17.69 -6.43
C THR A 138 -5.69 17.80 -4.95
N ARG A 139 -6.65 18.68 -4.65
CA ARG A 139 -7.13 18.93 -3.30
C ARG A 139 -7.88 17.73 -2.75
N ILE A 140 -8.65 17.00 -3.57
CA ILE A 140 -9.29 15.73 -3.21
C ILE A 140 -8.26 14.75 -2.66
N MET A 141 -7.10 14.65 -3.30
CA MET A 141 -6.03 13.75 -2.87
C MET A 141 -5.31 14.27 -1.62
N GLU A 142 -5.03 15.57 -1.52
CA GLU A 142 -4.40 16.21 -0.36
C GLU A 142 -5.20 16.01 0.94
N VAL A 143 -6.51 16.21 0.86
CA VAL A 143 -7.43 16.06 2.00
C VAL A 143 -8.02 14.66 2.11
N SER A 144 -7.64 13.78 1.19
CA SER A 144 -8.08 12.39 1.15
C SER A 144 -9.62 12.28 1.14
N SER A 145 -10.31 13.13 0.39
CA SER A 145 -11.78 13.11 0.27
C SER A 145 -12.25 11.75 -0.30
N ASN A 146 -13.06 11.03 0.46
CA ASN A 146 -13.74 9.82 0.00
C ASN A 146 -14.80 10.20 -1.04
N VAL A 147 -15.61 11.21 -0.74
CA VAL A 147 -16.68 11.69 -1.62
C VAL A 147 -16.10 12.13 -2.96
N GLY A 148 -15.00 12.87 -2.98
CA GLY A 148 -14.36 13.34 -4.20
C GLY A 148 -13.93 12.20 -5.13
N VAL A 149 -13.17 11.22 -4.62
CA VAL A 149 -12.70 10.08 -5.42
C VAL A 149 -13.89 9.20 -5.86
N SER A 150 -14.77 8.85 -4.94
CA SER A 150 -15.92 8.00 -5.24
C SER A 150 -16.88 8.65 -6.25
N SER A 151 -17.12 9.96 -6.17
CA SER A 151 -17.94 10.69 -7.15
C SER A 151 -17.33 10.69 -8.55
N ILE A 152 -16.00 10.80 -8.67
CA ILE A 152 -15.32 10.69 -9.98
C ILE A 152 -15.53 9.28 -10.54
N ILE A 153 -15.22 8.25 -9.76
CA ILE A 153 -15.26 6.87 -10.25
C ILE A 153 -16.70 6.46 -10.56
N ASP A 154 -17.66 6.76 -9.70
CA ASP A 154 -19.07 6.44 -9.92
C ASP A 154 -19.61 7.16 -11.17
N LYS A 155 -19.26 8.44 -11.36
CA LYS A 155 -19.70 9.22 -12.53
C LYS A 155 -19.20 8.65 -13.86
N PHE A 156 -17.93 8.25 -13.93
CA PHE A 156 -17.31 7.86 -15.20
C PHE A 156 -17.33 6.35 -15.47
N TYR A 157 -17.51 5.53 -14.43
CA TYR A 157 -17.45 4.08 -14.52
C TYR A 157 -18.69 3.38 -13.97
N GLY A 158 -19.67 4.09 -13.39
CA GLY A 158 -20.89 3.51 -12.81
C GLY A 158 -21.71 2.67 -13.80
N ASP A 159 -21.80 3.12 -15.06
CA ASP A 159 -22.52 2.39 -16.12
C ASP A 159 -21.74 1.16 -16.62
N ASN A 160 -20.42 1.15 -16.47
CA ASN A 160 -19.56 0.03 -16.84
C ASN A 160 -18.41 -0.16 -15.83
N PRO A 161 -18.68 -0.76 -14.65
CA PRO A 161 -17.68 -0.92 -13.61
C PRO A 161 -16.48 -1.75 -14.06
N GLN A 162 -16.66 -2.66 -15.02
CA GLN A 162 -15.58 -3.49 -15.56
C GLN A 162 -14.45 -2.63 -16.14
N LYS A 163 -14.77 -1.48 -16.74
CA LYS A 163 -13.75 -0.57 -17.31
C LYS A 163 -12.80 -0.02 -16.23
N PHE A 164 -13.30 0.22 -15.02
CA PHE A 164 -12.48 0.62 -13.88
C PHE A 164 -11.55 -0.51 -13.43
N ILE A 165 -12.09 -1.72 -13.31
CA ILE A 165 -11.34 -2.93 -12.94
C ILE A 165 -10.25 -3.22 -13.98
N ASP A 166 -10.57 -3.12 -15.27
CA ASP A 166 -9.60 -3.29 -16.35
C ASP A 166 -8.51 -2.20 -16.27
N GLY A 167 -8.87 -0.97 -15.91
CA GLY A 167 -7.92 0.11 -15.64
C GLY A 167 -6.92 -0.23 -14.54
N LEU A 168 -7.39 -0.77 -13.42
CA LEU A 168 -6.51 -1.24 -12.34
C LEU A 168 -5.58 -2.35 -12.82
N LYS A 169 -6.10 -3.31 -13.59
CA LYS A 169 -5.32 -4.43 -14.15
C LYS A 169 -4.27 -3.99 -15.16
N ARG A 170 -4.54 -2.95 -15.97
CA ARG A 170 -3.55 -2.37 -16.89
C ARG A 170 -2.29 -1.87 -16.16
N MET A 171 -2.43 -1.40 -14.92
CA MET A 171 -1.32 -0.99 -14.05
C MET A 171 -0.66 -2.16 -13.31
N SER A 172 -1.12 -3.40 -13.51
CA SER A 172 -0.59 -4.63 -12.89
C SER A 172 -0.65 -4.66 -11.35
N ILE A 173 -1.58 -3.91 -10.73
CA ILE A 173 -1.69 -3.82 -9.26
C ILE A 173 -2.10 -5.15 -8.59
N ASP A 174 -2.76 -6.05 -9.34
CA ASP A 174 -3.19 -7.37 -8.88
C ASP A 174 -2.38 -8.53 -9.49
N LYS A 175 -1.33 -8.23 -10.27
CA LYS A 175 -0.52 -9.24 -10.94
C LYS A 175 0.29 -10.04 -9.90
N PRO A 176 0.14 -11.37 -9.82
CA PRO A 176 0.88 -12.18 -8.85
C PRO A 176 2.40 -11.96 -8.96
N LEU A 177 3.03 -11.67 -7.82
CA LEU A 177 4.46 -11.38 -7.76
C LEU A 177 5.30 -12.66 -7.67
N ASN A 178 4.77 -13.73 -7.05
CA ASN A 178 5.49 -15.00 -6.88
C ASN A 178 6.85 -14.77 -6.21
N LEU A 179 6.82 -14.20 -5.01
CA LEU A 179 7.96 -13.80 -4.20
C LEU A 179 8.71 -15.00 -3.59
N GLY A 180 8.16 -16.21 -3.70
CA GLY A 180 8.78 -17.44 -3.20
C GLY A 180 8.52 -17.73 -1.72
N PHE A 181 7.65 -16.95 -1.06
CA PHE A 181 7.22 -17.22 0.31
C PHE A 181 6.08 -18.22 0.36
N VAL A 182 6.20 -19.22 1.23
CA VAL A 182 5.06 -20.07 1.59
C VAL A 182 4.01 -19.20 2.28
N GLY A 183 2.77 -19.24 1.77
CA GLY A 183 1.68 -18.41 2.28
C GLY A 183 1.65 -16.98 1.75
N GLU A 184 2.34 -16.67 0.64
CA GLU A 184 2.13 -15.43 -0.11
C GLU A 184 0.65 -15.29 -0.47
N ALA A 185 0.06 -14.14 -0.11
CA ALA A 185 -1.31 -13.83 -0.45
C ALA A 185 -1.39 -13.16 -1.83
N SER A 186 -2.39 -13.53 -2.61
CA SER A 186 -2.70 -12.85 -3.88
C SER A 186 -3.75 -11.75 -3.67
N PRO A 187 -3.57 -10.56 -4.24
CA PRO A 187 -4.56 -9.48 -4.21
C PRO A 187 -5.93 -9.95 -4.72
N ARG A 188 -6.99 -9.37 -4.16
CA ARG A 188 -8.36 -9.60 -4.61
C ARG A 188 -9.05 -8.26 -4.84
N ILE A 189 -9.37 -8.02 -6.10
CA ILE A 189 -10.17 -6.88 -6.55
C ILE A 189 -11.40 -7.48 -7.23
N LEU A 190 -12.58 -7.25 -6.64
CA LEU A 190 -13.83 -7.81 -7.14
C LEU A 190 -14.26 -7.11 -8.44
N GLY A 191 -14.61 -7.87 -9.45
CA GLY A 191 -15.29 -7.38 -10.64
C GLY A 191 -16.82 -7.43 -10.55
N PRO A 192 -17.52 -6.84 -11.53
CA PRO A 192 -18.98 -6.84 -11.62
C PRO A 192 -19.61 -8.21 -11.94
N LYS A 193 -18.82 -9.22 -12.30
CA LYS A 193 -19.33 -10.59 -12.59
C LYS A 193 -19.40 -11.45 -11.33
N GLU A 194 -18.78 -10.99 -10.25
CA GLU A 194 -18.69 -11.69 -8.99
C GLU A 194 -19.99 -11.56 -8.20
N ARG A 195 -20.40 -12.66 -7.54
CA ARG A 195 -21.70 -12.81 -6.86
C ARG A 195 -22.07 -11.67 -5.90
N TYR A 196 -21.08 -11.02 -5.28
CA TYR A 196 -21.29 -10.03 -4.23
C TYR A 196 -21.00 -8.59 -4.68
N PHE A 197 -20.85 -8.34 -5.99
CA PHE A 197 -20.65 -6.98 -6.49
C PHE A 197 -21.98 -6.22 -6.53
N ALA A 198 -22.18 -5.34 -5.57
CA ALA A 198 -23.35 -4.47 -5.47
C ALA A 198 -23.12 -3.14 -6.19
N LYS A 199 -24.18 -2.35 -6.38
CA LYS A 199 -24.05 -0.97 -6.89
C LYS A 199 -23.15 -0.09 -6.01
N THR A 200 -23.09 -0.36 -4.71
CA THR A 200 -22.20 0.30 -3.76
C THR A 200 -20.74 -0.15 -3.89
N SER A 201 -20.46 -1.30 -4.51
CA SER A 201 -19.10 -1.85 -4.54
C SER A 201 -18.11 -0.94 -5.27
N LEU A 202 -18.50 -0.36 -6.41
CA LEU A 202 -17.59 0.51 -7.18
C LEU A 202 -17.18 1.78 -6.41
N PRO A 203 -18.11 2.58 -5.84
CA PRO A 203 -17.72 3.74 -5.03
C PRO A 203 -16.85 3.40 -3.81
N TRP A 204 -17.14 2.32 -3.09
CA TRP A 204 -16.34 1.90 -1.92
C TRP A 204 -14.97 1.32 -2.32
N MET A 205 -14.93 0.59 -3.44
CA MET A 205 -13.68 0.11 -4.03
C MET A 205 -12.73 1.24 -4.38
N SER A 206 -13.23 2.34 -4.95
CA SER A 206 -12.39 3.48 -5.34
C SER A 206 -11.59 4.11 -4.19
N ILE A 207 -12.02 3.87 -2.94
CA ILE A 207 -11.38 4.37 -1.73
C ILE A 207 -10.69 3.27 -0.92
N GLY A 208 -10.56 2.07 -1.49
CA GLY A 208 -9.79 0.95 -0.92
C GLY A 208 -10.55 0.06 0.06
N TYR A 209 -11.88 0.11 0.10
CA TYR A 209 -12.73 -0.89 0.74
C TYR A 209 -13.16 -1.95 -0.26
N GLU A 210 -13.68 -3.10 0.18
CA GLU A 210 -14.06 -4.22 -0.71
C GLU A 210 -12.93 -4.74 -1.61
N THR A 211 -11.69 -4.37 -1.28
CA THR A 211 -10.45 -4.78 -1.94
C THR A 211 -9.50 -5.30 -0.88
N MET A 212 -8.79 -6.37 -1.21
CA MET A 212 -7.94 -7.07 -0.27
C MET A 212 -6.56 -7.20 -0.90
N ILE A 213 -5.60 -6.42 -0.41
CA ILE A 213 -4.27 -6.30 -1.03
C ILE A 213 -3.20 -6.45 0.07
N PRO A 214 -2.20 -7.32 -0.11
CA PRO A 214 -1.08 -7.37 0.82
C PRO A 214 -0.24 -6.09 0.77
N PRO A 215 0.33 -5.63 1.90
CA PRO A 215 1.13 -4.40 1.93
C PRO A 215 2.22 -4.32 0.86
N ILE A 216 2.92 -5.43 0.58
CA ILE A 216 3.98 -5.47 -0.45
C ILE A 216 3.49 -5.11 -1.86
N TYR A 217 2.23 -5.41 -2.20
CA TYR A 217 1.66 -5.08 -3.51
C TYR A 217 1.35 -3.59 -3.62
N MET A 218 0.87 -2.97 -2.54
CA MET A 218 0.70 -1.52 -2.50
C MET A 218 2.06 -0.81 -2.58
N LEU A 219 3.08 -1.30 -1.87
CA LEU A 219 4.43 -0.75 -1.99
C LEU A 219 4.96 -0.88 -3.43
N ASN A 220 4.81 -2.05 -4.06
CA ASN A 220 5.25 -2.25 -5.45
C ASN A 220 4.57 -1.28 -6.43
N PHE A 221 3.26 -1.02 -6.25
CA PHE A 221 2.56 -0.01 -7.05
C PHE A 221 3.16 1.41 -6.88
N TYR A 222 3.48 1.83 -5.66
CA TYR A 222 4.12 3.13 -5.42
C TYR A 222 5.58 3.16 -5.88
N ASN A 223 6.29 2.04 -5.77
CA ASN A 223 7.63 1.86 -6.31
C ASN A 223 7.63 2.07 -7.83
N ALA A 224 6.64 1.53 -8.55
CA ALA A 224 6.50 1.74 -9.99
C ALA A 224 6.28 3.22 -10.35
N ILE A 225 5.49 3.97 -9.55
CA ILE A 225 5.34 5.43 -9.73
C ILE A 225 6.68 6.16 -9.50
N ALA A 226 7.43 5.75 -8.49
CA ALA A 226 8.76 6.29 -8.18
C ALA A 226 9.80 5.95 -9.28
N ASN A 227 9.68 4.75 -9.87
CA ASN A 227 10.58 4.20 -10.88
C ASN A 227 10.15 4.57 -12.30
N ASN A 228 9.67 5.80 -12.48
CA ASN A 228 9.27 6.37 -13.77
C ASN A 228 8.27 5.50 -14.57
N GLY A 229 7.35 4.83 -13.86
CA GLY A 229 6.31 3.99 -14.46
C GLY A 229 6.73 2.53 -14.71
N VAL A 230 7.98 2.14 -14.40
CA VAL A 230 8.47 0.76 -14.52
C VAL A 230 8.23 0.01 -13.21
N MET A 231 7.33 -0.96 -13.22
CA MET A 231 7.11 -1.84 -12.07
C MET A 231 8.13 -2.98 -12.08
N VAL A 232 8.99 -3.01 -11.06
CA VAL A 232 9.95 -4.08 -10.82
C VAL A 232 9.46 -5.02 -9.73
N LYS A 233 9.80 -6.30 -9.83
CA LYS A 233 9.38 -7.31 -8.84
C LYS A 233 10.16 -7.09 -7.53
N PRO A 234 9.47 -7.03 -6.36
CA PRO A 234 10.15 -7.03 -5.08
C PRO A 234 11.02 -8.28 -4.92
N LYS A 235 12.26 -8.09 -4.48
CA LYS A 235 13.28 -9.13 -4.41
C LYS A 235 13.87 -9.15 -3.01
N PHE A 236 13.93 -10.34 -2.41
CA PHE A 236 14.44 -10.55 -1.04
C PHE A 236 15.79 -11.30 -1.00
N VAL A 237 16.13 -11.99 -2.09
CA VAL A 237 17.38 -12.76 -2.24
C VAL A 237 18.17 -12.19 -3.39
N LYS A 238 19.41 -11.79 -3.12
CA LYS A 238 20.34 -11.25 -4.10
C LYS A 238 21.02 -12.36 -4.89
N ALA A 239 21.54 -13.36 -4.19
CA ALA A 239 22.30 -14.46 -4.75
C ALA A 239 22.30 -15.70 -3.84
N ILE A 240 22.65 -16.85 -4.41
CA ILE A 240 22.99 -18.08 -3.69
C ILE A 240 24.49 -18.30 -3.85
N ALA A 241 25.17 -18.56 -2.73
CA ALA A 241 26.58 -18.89 -2.72
C ALA A 241 26.81 -20.30 -2.17
N LYS A 242 27.90 -20.93 -2.59
CA LYS A 242 28.37 -22.19 -2.03
C LYS A 242 29.89 -22.15 -1.95
N ASP A 243 30.43 -22.50 -0.79
CA ASP A 243 31.90 -22.52 -0.56
C ASP A 243 32.56 -21.16 -0.87
N GLY A 244 31.85 -20.05 -0.65
CA GLY A 244 32.31 -18.69 -0.93
C GLY A 244 32.14 -18.22 -2.39
N GLU A 245 31.68 -19.08 -3.29
CA GLU A 245 31.45 -18.76 -4.70
C GLU A 245 29.96 -18.52 -4.99
N ILE A 246 29.65 -17.49 -5.78
CA ILE A 246 28.28 -17.22 -6.24
C ILE A 246 27.91 -18.22 -7.31
N ILE A 247 26.92 -19.06 -7.02
CA ILE A 247 26.43 -20.10 -7.96
C ILE A 247 25.16 -19.68 -8.69
N GLN A 248 24.43 -18.69 -8.16
CA GLN A 248 23.23 -18.15 -8.79
C GLN A 248 23.01 -16.70 -8.34
N GLU A 249 22.78 -15.81 -9.31
CA GLU A 249 22.30 -14.44 -9.05
C GLU A 249 20.85 -14.30 -9.49
N PHE A 250 20.09 -13.45 -8.79
CA PHE A 250 18.72 -13.12 -9.14
C PHE A 250 18.69 -11.70 -9.71
N PRO A 251 18.55 -11.49 -11.03
CA PRO A 251 18.51 -10.13 -11.59
C PRO A 251 17.19 -9.41 -11.24
N THR A 252 17.16 -8.11 -11.47
CA THR A 252 15.91 -7.32 -11.41
C THR A 252 14.93 -7.82 -12.48
N GLU A 253 13.71 -8.18 -12.07
CA GLU A 253 12.65 -8.60 -12.98
C GLU A 253 11.64 -7.46 -13.21
N ILE A 254 11.36 -7.13 -14.47
CA ILE A 254 10.33 -6.15 -14.83
C ILE A 254 8.97 -6.84 -14.88
N VAL A 255 8.06 -6.44 -13.99
CA VAL A 255 6.67 -6.92 -13.94
C VAL A 255 5.82 -6.22 -14.98
N ASN A 256 6.00 -4.90 -15.12
CA ASN A 256 5.34 -4.05 -16.09
C ASN A 256 6.29 -2.91 -16.51
N PRO A 257 6.68 -2.80 -17.80
CA PRO A 257 7.60 -1.76 -18.24
C PRO A 257 6.98 -0.36 -18.27
N LYS A 258 5.65 -0.24 -18.24
CA LYS A 258 4.94 1.05 -18.31
C LYS A 258 3.53 0.93 -17.75
N ILE A 259 3.34 1.28 -16.47
CA ILE A 259 2.03 1.18 -15.80
C ILE A 259 1.01 2.20 -16.33
N CYS A 260 1.46 3.34 -16.86
CA CYS A 260 0.62 4.41 -17.41
C CYS A 260 1.42 5.28 -18.40
N SER A 261 0.74 6.23 -19.05
CA SER A 261 1.41 7.25 -19.86
C SER A 261 2.29 8.19 -19.03
N ASP A 262 3.28 8.81 -19.67
CA ASP A 262 4.21 9.74 -19.00
C ASP A 262 3.49 11.01 -18.51
N THR A 263 2.41 11.39 -19.20
CA THR A 263 1.51 12.48 -18.82
C THR A 263 0.81 12.16 -17.49
N THR A 264 0.14 11.00 -17.40
CA THR A 264 -0.51 10.55 -16.15
C THR A 264 0.50 10.41 -15.02
N LEU A 265 1.67 9.85 -15.32
CA LEU A 265 2.75 9.68 -14.36
C LEU A 265 3.21 11.02 -13.78
N THR A 266 3.47 12.01 -14.63
CA THR A 266 3.88 13.36 -14.20
C THR A 266 2.80 14.01 -13.33
N MET A 267 1.53 13.88 -13.72
CA MET A 267 0.40 14.41 -12.95
C MET A 267 0.32 13.76 -11.55
N ILE A 268 0.39 12.44 -11.47
CA ILE A 268 0.25 11.74 -10.18
C ILE A 268 1.46 11.97 -9.27
N GLN A 269 2.69 12.02 -9.80
CA GLN A 269 3.88 12.35 -9.03
C GLN A 269 3.77 13.75 -8.41
N GLY A 270 3.27 14.73 -9.18
CA GLY A 270 2.99 16.09 -8.70
C GLY A 270 1.92 16.13 -7.60
N ILE A 271 0.83 15.37 -7.77
CA ILE A 271 -0.24 15.26 -6.77
C ILE A 271 0.31 14.63 -5.47
N LEU A 272 1.04 13.52 -5.53
CA LEU A 272 1.59 12.84 -4.35
C LEU A 272 2.60 13.70 -3.58
N ARG A 273 3.37 14.55 -4.26
CA ARG A 273 4.25 15.54 -3.62
C ARG A 273 3.44 16.60 -2.86
N LYS A 274 2.31 17.04 -3.42
CA LYS A 274 1.40 18.01 -2.76
C LYS A 274 0.67 17.41 -1.56
N VAL A 275 0.30 16.13 -1.61
CA VAL A 275 -0.29 15.40 -0.47
C VAL A 275 0.58 15.53 0.78
N VAL A 276 1.89 15.43 0.64
CA VAL A 276 2.84 15.56 1.75
C VAL A 276 3.16 17.03 2.05
N SER A 277 3.48 17.85 1.05
CA SER A 277 3.88 19.24 1.31
C SER A 277 2.75 20.16 1.81
N GLN A 278 1.49 19.88 1.44
CA GLN A 278 0.34 20.77 1.67
C GLN A 278 -0.89 20.06 2.27
N GLY A 279 -0.94 18.74 2.20
CA GLY A 279 -2.10 17.93 2.62
C GLY A 279 -1.98 17.30 4.01
N LEU A 280 -2.82 16.28 4.23
CA LEU A 280 -2.89 15.54 5.50
C LEU A 280 -1.62 14.74 5.82
N ALA A 281 -0.76 14.51 4.82
CA ALA A 281 0.47 13.74 4.99
C ALA A 281 1.68 14.57 5.40
N LYS A 282 1.50 15.86 5.69
CA LYS A 282 2.59 16.76 6.13
C LYS A 282 3.48 16.22 7.25
N PRO A 283 2.95 15.49 8.26
CA PRO A 283 3.81 14.90 9.29
C PRO A 283 4.80 13.85 8.78
N ALA A 284 4.56 13.23 7.61
CA ALA A 284 5.47 12.29 6.94
C ALA A 284 6.54 12.97 6.08
N GLY A 285 6.55 14.31 6.05
CA GLY A 285 7.55 15.07 5.30
C GLY A 285 8.89 15.16 6.02
N SER A 286 9.98 15.27 5.27
CA SER A 286 11.32 15.50 5.80
C SER A 286 11.76 16.96 5.61
N LYS A 287 12.60 17.46 6.53
CA LYS A 287 13.30 18.75 6.36
C LYS A 287 14.54 18.64 5.46
N GLN A 288 15.04 17.41 5.25
CA GLN A 288 16.28 17.16 4.52
C GLN A 288 16.04 16.89 3.04
N PHE A 289 14.88 16.32 2.69
CA PHE A 289 14.51 15.97 1.32
C PHE A 289 12.99 16.00 1.15
N SER A 290 12.56 16.07 -0.10
CA SER A 290 11.16 16.00 -0.51
C SER A 290 10.63 14.57 -0.39
N VAL A 291 9.38 14.44 0.05
CA VAL A 291 8.69 13.14 0.16
C VAL A 291 7.40 13.20 -0.66
N SER A 292 7.11 12.13 -1.39
CA SER A 292 5.85 11.93 -2.09
C SER A 292 5.16 10.69 -1.55
N GLY A 293 3.86 10.75 -1.31
CA GLY A 293 3.14 9.58 -0.81
C GLY A 293 1.70 9.85 -0.48
N LYS A 294 1.05 8.87 0.14
CA LYS A 294 -0.36 8.91 0.49
C LYS A 294 -0.62 8.25 1.83
N THR A 295 -1.41 8.91 2.66
CA THR A 295 -1.97 8.35 3.89
C THR A 295 -3.14 7.42 3.60
N GLY A 296 -3.23 6.35 4.38
CA GLY A 296 -4.34 5.42 4.46
C GLY A 296 -4.97 5.41 5.85
N THR A 297 -6.29 5.26 5.88
CA THR A 297 -7.04 4.97 7.09
C THR A 297 -8.23 4.13 6.67
N ALA A 298 -8.27 2.89 7.12
CA ALA A 298 -9.36 1.95 6.88
C ALA A 298 -9.94 1.50 8.23
N GLN A 299 -11.26 1.41 8.32
CA GLN A 299 -11.91 0.73 9.44
C GLN A 299 -11.71 -0.77 9.26
N VAL A 300 -11.29 -1.47 10.31
CA VAL A 300 -11.13 -2.93 10.24
C VAL A 300 -12.47 -3.59 10.54
N SER A 301 -12.91 -4.47 9.63
CA SER A 301 -14.12 -5.27 9.84
C SER A 301 -13.91 -6.31 10.94
N GLN A 302 -14.82 -6.39 11.91
CA GLN A 302 -14.83 -7.40 12.98
C GLN A 302 -15.52 -8.71 12.52
N GLY A 303 -15.24 -9.14 11.29
CA GLY A 303 -15.82 -10.34 10.68
C GLY A 303 -17.34 -10.26 10.53
N LYS A 304 -18.08 -11.28 11.02
CA LYS A 304 -19.56 -11.32 10.94
C LYS A 304 -20.24 -10.14 11.64
N ALA A 305 -19.55 -9.47 12.56
CA ALA A 305 -20.08 -8.37 13.34
C ALA A 305 -19.93 -7.00 12.65
N GLY A 306 -19.28 -6.95 11.47
CA GLY A 306 -19.10 -5.74 10.67
C GLY A 306 -18.17 -4.71 11.33
N TYR A 307 -18.26 -3.45 10.91
CA TYR A 307 -17.31 -2.39 11.28
C TYR A 307 -17.58 -1.69 12.64
N LYS A 308 -18.65 -2.05 13.37
CA LYS A 308 -19.14 -1.27 14.53
C LYS A 308 -19.34 -2.05 15.82
N ALA A 309 -19.17 -3.37 15.82
CA ALA A 309 -19.35 -4.18 17.02
C ALA A 309 -18.06 -4.20 17.87
N GLY A 310 -18.15 -3.81 19.14
CA GLY A 310 -17.06 -3.99 20.13
C GLY A 310 -15.95 -2.92 20.13
N GLY A 311 -16.15 -1.79 19.43
CA GLY A 311 -15.15 -0.75 19.24
C GLY A 311 -14.58 -0.75 17.82
N VAL A 312 -14.17 0.41 17.32
CA VAL A 312 -13.66 0.54 15.95
C VAL A 312 -12.14 0.46 15.97
N SER A 313 -11.60 -0.61 15.39
CA SER A 313 -10.18 -0.73 15.09
C SER A 313 -9.88 -0.14 13.72
N TYR A 314 -8.69 0.42 13.56
CA TYR A 314 -8.29 1.08 12.33
C TYR A 314 -6.97 0.51 11.84
N LEU A 315 -6.85 0.36 10.53
CA LEU A 315 -5.59 0.23 9.85
C LEU A 315 -5.15 1.61 9.38
N VAL A 316 -4.06 2.12 9.95
CA VAL A 316 -3.45 3.38 9.52
C VAL A 316 -2.19 3.09 8.75
N SER A 317 -2.02 3.75 7.62
CA SER A 317 -0.90 3.48 6.73
C SER A 317 -0.37 4.73 6.08
N PHE A 318 0.88 4.65 5.64
CA PHE A 318 1.49 5.61 4.75
C PHE A 318 2.34 4.84 3.73
N CYS A 319 2.17 5.16 2.45
CA CYS A 319 2.95 4.56 1.37
C CYS A 319 3.48 5.68 0.47
N GLY A 320 4.77 5.65 0.19
CA GLY A 320 5.44 6.76 -0.49
C GLY A 320 6.86 6.42 -0.92
N TYR A 321 7.56 7.44 -1.37
CA TYR A 321 8.93 7.36 -1.84
C TYR A 321 9.67 8.67 -1.65
N PHE A 322 11.00 8.58 -1.60
CA PHE A 322 11.88 9.72 -1.39
C PHE A 322 13.29 9.50 -1.98
N PRO A 323 14.01 10.60 -2.29
CA PRO A 323 13.48 11.96 -2.50
C PRO A 323 12.43 12.01 -3.63
N SER A 324 11.53 12.99 -3.66
CA SER A 324 10.48 13.06 -4.68
C SER A 324 11.00 13.21 -6.11
N GLU A 325 12.08 13.97 -6.32
CA GLU A 325 12.59 14.32 -7.66
C GLU A 325 13.58 13.27 -8.22
N ALA A 326 14.26 12.54 -7.35
CA ALA A 326 15.18 11.46 -7.72
C ALA A 326 15.01 10.29 -6.74
N PRO A 327 13.88 9.54 -6.83
CA PRO A 327 13.54 8.54 -5.84
C PRO A 327 14.61 7.45 -5.73
N LYS A 328 15.02 7.17 -4.49
CA LYS A 328 15.97 6.10 -4.15
C LYS A 328 15.27 4.95 -3.46
N TYR A 329 14.39 5.28 -2.52
CA TYR A 329 13.63 4.30 -1.77
C TYR A 329 12.15 4.60 -1.84
N SER A 330 11.37 3.53 -1.91
CA SER A 330 9.95 3.51 -1.61
C SER A 330 9.75 2.81 -0.27
N CYS A 331 8.79 3.28 0.53
CA CYS A 331 8.50 2.70 1.83
C CYS A 331 6.99 2.62 2.07
N MET A 332 6.57 1.56 2.75
CA MET A 332 5.20 1.42 3.24
C MET A 332 5.23 1.08 4.73
N VAL A 333 4.51 1.87 5.51
CA VAL A 333 4.20 1.59 6.91
C VAL A 333 2.72 1.33 7.06
N SER A 334 2.35 0.30 7.79
CA SER A 334 0.95 -0.04 8.12
C SER A 334 0.85 -0.50 9.56
N ILE A 335 -0.05 0.09 10.34
CA ILE A 335 -0.23 -0.17 11.77
C ILE A 335 -1.71 -0.40 12.04
N GLN A 336 -2.04 -1.52 12.69
CA GLN A 336 -3.40 -1.75 13.16
C GLN A 336 -3.53 -1.29 14.61
N ILE A 337 -4.32 -0.23 14.83
CA ILE A 337 -4.59 0.30 16.17
C ILE A 337 -5.95 -0.21 16.68
N PRO A 338 -6.04 -0.59 17.97
CA PRO A 338 -7.26 -1.14 18.53
C PRO A 338 -8.36 -0.07 18.73
N HIS A 339 -7.98 1.17 19.02
CA HIS A 339 -8.87 2.29 19.32
C HIS A 339 -8.17 3.65 19.12
N GLY A 340 -8.88 4.76 19.36
CA GLY A 340 -8.33 6.12 19.34
C GLY A 340 -8.46 6.84 17.99
N PRO A 341 -8.03 8.11 17.91
CA PRO A 341 -8.07 8.85 16.65
C PRO A 341 -7.07 8.27 15.66
N ALA A 342 -7.59 7.74 14.56
CA ALA A 342 -6.78 7.18 13.49
C ALA A 342 -6.25 8.29 12.56
N SER A 343 -4.94 8.31 12.33
CA SER A 343 -4.29 9.21 11.38
C SER A 343 -3.09 8.55 10.72
N GLY A 344 -3.24 8.16 9.45
CA GLY A 344 -2.13 7.64 8.66
C GLY A 344 -0.92 8.57 8.58
N GLY A 345 -1.13 9.89 8.66
CA GLY A 345 -0.04 10.87 8.62
C GLY A 345 0.72 10.95 9.94
N LEU A 346 0.01 11.04 11.07
CA LEU A 346 0.65 11.20 12.39
C LEU A 346 1.15 9.88 12.99
N GLN A 347 0.60 8.74 12.58
CA GLN A 347 0.91 7.44 13.19
C GLN A 347 1.84 6.61 12.31
N ALA A 348 1.43 6.30 11.08
CA ALA A 348 2.26 5.55 10.14
C ALA A 348 3.31 6.47 9.47
N GLY A 349 2.92 7.70 9.13
CA GLY A 349 3.79 8.70 8.54
C GLY A 349 4.90 9.19 9.45
N SER A 350 4.79 9.05 10.78
CA SER A 350 5.89 9.38 11.70
C SER A 350 6.98 8.30 11.76
N VAL A 351 6.65 7.07 11.35
CA VAL A 351 7.60 5.94 11.26
C VAL A 351 8.29 5.93 9.89
N PHE A 352 7.57 6.33 8.84
CA PHE A 352 8.10 6.49 7.48
C PHE A 352 9.23 7.53 7.42
#